data_AF-A0A7K1BP04-F1
#
_entry.id   AF-A0A7K1BP04-F1
#
_cell.length_a   1.000
_cell.length_b   1.000
_cell.length_c   1.000
_cell.angle_alpha   90.00
_cell.angle_beta   90.00
_cell.angle_gamma   90.00
#
_symmetry.space_group_name_H-M   'P 1'
#
loop_
_entity.id
_entity.type
_entity.pdbx_description
1 polymer ?
#
loop_
_entity_poly.entity_id
_entity_poly.type
_entity_poly.pdbx_seq_one_letter_code
_entity_poly.pdbx_strand_id
1 'polypeptide(L)'
;MNEVLVARSKGVVLDLREVIIPWFTTRVLIAVGFITAYAASDHLAPLNRPNVLTEGLIAWDGTWYRDIAEFGYSSIAPEGLRFFPLFPLLGRAVSSVTLGRTDVALILIANIASLFLAIAIRRLVIFERGSKELANRAVWIVCLFPGAFVLAWGYAESLWLLAAVFGFWAIRTRRWGWAIAAGLIVGFSRPLGIAFAAP
;
A
#
# COMPACT_ATOMS: atom_id res chain seq x y z
N MET A 1 -25.54 24.28 -3.95
CA MET A 1 -24.97 22.94 -4.19
C MET A 1 -23.66 22.98 -4.99
N ASN A 2 -23.54 23.82 -6.03
CA ASN A 2 -22.33 23.93 -6.85
C ASN A 2 -21.07 24.44 -6.12
N GLU A 3 -21.17 25.42 -5.22
CA GLU A 3 -19.99 25.99 -4.56
C GLU A 3 -19.27 25.03 -3.60
N VAL A 4 -20.03 24.20 -2.87
CA VAL A 4 -19.47 23.19 -1.96
C VAL A 4 -18.75 22.07 -2.73
N LEU A 5 -19.28 21.67 -3.88
CA LEU A 5 -18.64 20.69 -4.77
C LEU A 5 -17.38 21.26 -5.43
N VAL A 6 -17.41 22.54 -5.82
CA VAL A 6 -16.23 23.25 -6.35
C VAL A 6 -15.15 23.42 -5.26
N ALA A 7 -15.52 23.73 -4.02
CA ALA A 7 -14.56 23.83 -2.91
C ALA A 7 -13.93 22.48 -2.56
N ARG A 8 -14.73 21.40 -2.52
CA ARG A 8 -14.23 20.04 -2.27
C ARG A 8 -13.31 19.52 -3.37
N SER A 9 -13.66 19.76 -4.64
CA SER A 9 -12.83 19.36 -5.78
C SER A 9 -11.49 20.12 -5.82
N LYS A 10 -11.49 21.44 -5.56
CA LYS A 10 -10.25 22.22 -5.41
C LYS A 10 -9.36 21.68 -4.29
N GLY A 11 -9.94 21.27 -3.16
CA GLY A 11 -9.19 20.66 -2.06
C GLY A 11 -8.51 19.34 -2.44
N VAL A 12 -9.19 18.46 -3.17
CA VAL A 12 -8.61 17.18 -3.64
C VAL A 12 -7.48 17.42 -4.65
N VAL A 13 -7.65 18.34 -5.59
CA VAL A 13 -6.61 18.67 -6.58
C VAL A 13 -5.36 19.24 -5.92
N LEU A 14 -5.54 20.12 -4.92
CA LEU A 14 -4.43 20.66 -4.13
C LEU A 14 -3.69 19.55 -3.37
N ASP A 15 -4.42 18.64 -2.73
CA ASP A 15 -3.77 17.51 -2.04
C ASP A 15 -3.00 16.62 -3.00
N LEU A 16 -3.58 16.30 -4.16
CA LEU A 16 -2.93 15.48 -5.18
C LEU A 16 -1.62 16.12 -5.67
N ARG A 17 -1.63 17.43 -5.94
CA ARG A 17 -0.44 18.18 -6.37
C ARG A 17 0.71 18.08 -5.35
N GLU A 18 0.39 18.12 -4.06
CA GLU A 18 1.40 18.12 -3.00
C GLU A 18 1.94 16.72 -2.70
N VAL A 19 1.17 15.66 -2.99
CA VAL A 19 1.59 14.28 -2.74
C VAL A 19 2.25 13.61 -3.95
N ILE A 20 1.93 14.05 -5.17
CA ILE A 20 2.35 13.34 -6.39
C ILE A 20 3.87 13.37 -6.57
N ILE A 21 4.51 14.49 -6.24
CA ILE A 21 5.97 14.64 -6.34
C ILE A 21 6.68 13.67 -5.38
N PRO A 22 6.40 13.67 -4.06
CA PRO A 22 6.96 12.68 -3.14
C PRO A 22 6.68 11.24 -3.59
N TRP A 23 5.43 10.93 -3.92
CA TRP A 23 5.00 9.58 -4.29
C TRP A 23 5.76 9.08 -5.52
N PHE A 24 5.87 9.92 -6.56
CA PHE A 24 6.58 9.59 -7.80
C PHE A 24 8.09 9.48 -7.58
N THR A 25 8.68 10.39 -6.78
CA THR A 25 10.11 10.35 -6.43
C THR A 25 10.48 9.00 -5.82
N THR A 26 9.66 8.51 -4.88
CA THR A 26 9.85 7.19 -4.29
C THR A 26 9.83 6.06 -5.33
N ARG A 27 8.95 6.12 -6.33
CA ARG A 27 8.88 5.08 -7.39
C ARG A 27 10.12 5.08 -8.25
N VAL A 28 10.62 6.27 -8.59
CA VAL A 28 11.88 6.40 -9.32
C VAL A 28 13.03 5.83 -8.51
N LEU A 29 13.14 6.17 -7.22
CA LEU A 29 14.19 5.65 -6.34
C LEU A 29 14.11 4.12 -6.18
N ILE A 30 12.91 3.56 -6.02
CA ILE A 30 12.71 2.11 -5.95
C ILE A 30 13.07 1.44 -7.28
N ALA A 31 12.67 2.01 -8.42
CA ALA A 31 13.00 1.47 -9.73
C ALA A 31 14.52 1.47 -9.96
N VAL A 32 15.21 2.59 -9.67
CA VAL A 32 16.67 2.69 -9.76
C VAL A 32 17.34 1.70 -8.81
N GLY A 33 16.88 1.62 -7.56
CA GLY A 33 17.39 0.68 -6.56
C GLY A 33 17.20 -0.78 -6.98
N PHE A 34 16.03 -1.13 -7.53
CA PHE A 34 15.73 -2.46 -8.03
C PHE A 34 16.60 -2.82 -9.25
N ILE A 35 16.71 -1.93 -10.24
CA ILE A 35 17.55 -2.15 -11.43
C ILE A 35 19.01 -2.33 -11.03
N THR A 36 19.50 -1.49 -10.10
CA THR A 36 20.88 -1.59 -9.60
C THR A 36 21.10 -2.90 -8.86
N ALA A 37 20.17 -3.30 -7.99
CA ALA A 37 20.24 -4.56 -7.26
C ALA A 37 20.17 -5.77 -8.20
N TYR A 38 19.30 -5.72 -9.22
CA TYR A 38 19.18 -6.76 -10.23
C TYR A 38 20.46 -6.91 -11.05
N ALA A 39 21.00 -5.82 -11.59
CA ALA A 39 22.25 -5.85 -12.34
C ALA A 39 23.46 -6.32 -11.49
N ALA A 40 23.52 -5.91 -10.21
CA ALA A 40 24.56 -6.36 -9.30
C ALA A 40 24.41 -7.83 -8.90
N SER A 41 23.17 -8.35 -8.86
CA SER A 41 22.91 -9.72 -8.42
C SER A 41 23.55 -10.76 -9.33
N ASP A 42 23.66 -10.50 -10.64
CA ASP A 42 24.33 -11.39 -11.59
C ASP A 42 25.86 -11.50 -11.33
N HIS A 43 26.44 -10.50 -10.67
CA HIS A 43 27.86 -10.48 -10.32
C HIS A 43 28.15 -11.00 -8.90
N LEU A 44 27.13 -11.06 -8.04
CA LEU A 44 27.27 -11.34 -6.61
C LEU A 44 26.61 -12.66 -6.17
N ALA A 45 25.63 -13.16 -6.94
CA ALA A 45 24.92 -14.38 -6.59
C ALA A 45 25.81 -15.62 -6.83
N PRO A 46 25.98 -16.50 -5.82
CA PRO A 46 26.54 -17.82 -6.04
C PRO A 46 25.67 -18.55 -7.08
N LEU A 47 26.28 -19.21 -8.06
CA LEU A 47 25.65 -19.89 -9.21
C LEU A 47 24.52 -20.90 -8.87
N ASN A 48 24.25 -21.18 -7.60
CA ASN A 48 23.34 -22.22 -7.12
C ASN A 48 22.10 -21.71 -6.34
N ARG A 49 21.78 -20.41 -6.35
CA ARG A 49 20.50 -19.91 -5.79
C ARG A 49 19.66 -19.18 -6.83
N PRO A 50 18.37 -19.50 -6.97
CA PRO A 50 17.48 -18.75 -7.86
C PRO A 50 17.45 -17.29 -7.41
N ASN A 51 17.62 -16.39 -8.38
CA ASN A 51 17.62 -14.96 -8.14
C ASN A 51 16.19 -14.49 -7.88
N VAL A 52 15.83 -14.29 -6.61
CA VAL A 52 14.48 -13.85 -6.20
C VAL A 52 14.05 -12.56 -6.92
N LEU A 53 14.99 -11.71 -7.35
CA LEU A 53 14.67 -10.49 -8.09
C LEU A 53 14.07 -10.75 -9.49
N THR A 54 14.21 -11.95 -10.07
CA THR A 54 13.53 -12.29 -11.33
C THR A 54 12.00 -12.33 -11.20
N GLU A 55 11.49 -12.44 -9.98
CA GLU A 55 10.06 -12.33 -9.69
C GLU A 55 9.55 -10.88 -9.76
N GLY A 56 10.43 -9.89 -9.93
CA GLY A 56 10.06 -8.49 -10.07
C GLY A 56 9.54 -7.89 -8.76
N LEU A 57 8.52 -7.03 -8.86
CA LEU A 57 7.97 -6.28 -7.72
C LEU A 57 7.01 -7.08 -6.84
N ILE A 58 6.91 -8.40 -7.05
CA ILE A 58 6.19 -9.34 -6.18
C ILE A 58 7.13 -10.27 -5.43
N ALA A 59 8.45 -10.10 -5.53
CA ALA A 59 9.37 -11.03 -4.89
C ALA A 59 9.15 -11.12 -3.37
N TRP A 60 9.49 -12.25 -2.77
CA TRP A 60 9.25 -12.57 -1.35
C TRP A 60 7.77 -12.66 -0.95
N ASP A 61 7.19 -11.67 -0.29
CA ASP A 61 5.83 -11.76 0.27
C ASP A 61 4.75 -11.69 -0.83
N GLY A 62 5.07 -11.04 -1.95
CA GLY A 62 4.13 -10.86 -3.06
C GLY A 62 3.81 -12.16 -3.78
N THR A 63 4.73 -13.13 -3.83
CA THR A 63 4.47 -14.44 -4.42
C THR A 63 3.45 -15.22 -3.62
N TRP A 64 3.51 -15.18 -2.28
CA TRP A 64 2.47 -15.77 -1.44
C TRP A 64 1.10 -15.15 -1.70
N TYR A 65 1.03 -13.82 -1.80
CA TYR A 65 -0.24 -13.15 -2.09
C TYR A 65 -0.79 -13.52 -3.48
N ARG A 66 0.06 -13.62 -4.50
CA ARG A 66 -0.30 -14.08 -5.85
C ARG A 66 -0.80 -15.53 -5.82
N ASP A 67 -0.03 -16.42 -5.20
CA ASP A 67 -0.32 -17.85 -5.20
C ASP A 67 -1.61 -18.17 -4.43
N ILE A 68 -1.88 -17.46 -3.32
CA ILE A 68 -3.17 -17.54 -2.62
C ILE A 68 -4.31 -17.06 -3.51
N ALA A 69 -4.12 -15.98 -4.25
CA ALA A 69 -5.14 -15.43 -5.12
C ALA A 69 -5.45 -16.33 -6.32
N GLU A 70 -4.45 -17.05 -6.85
CA GLU A 70 -4.59 -17.94 -8.01
C GLU A 70 -5.05 -19.35 -7.62
N PHE A 71 -4.47 -19.92 -6.57
CA PHE A 71 -4.63 -21.34 -6.23
C PHE A 71 -5.33 -21.59 -4.89
N GLY A 72 -5.59 -20.55 -4.10
CA GLY A 72 -6.19 -20.65 -2.77
C GLY A 72 -5.25 -21.27 -1.72
N TYR A 73 -5.72 -21.32 -0.48
CA TYR A 73 -4.92 -21.78 0.67
C TYR A 73 -4.63 -23.29 0.68
N SER A 74 -5.37 -24.11 -0.06
CA SER A 74 -5.13 -25.55 -0.11
C SER A 74 -3.87 -25.93 -0.89
N SER A 75 -3.37 -25.00 -1.71
CA SER A 75 -2.31 -25.26 -2.69
C SER A 75 -0.97 -24.60 -2.31
N ILE A 76 -0.89 -23.97 -1.14
CA ILE A 76 0.30 -23.27 -0.64
C ILE A 76 0.98 -24.06 0.47
N ALA A 77 2.29 -23.85 0.63
CA ALA A 77 3.03 -24.41 1.75
C ALA A 77 2.56 -23.82 3.10
N PRO A 78 2.75 -24.53 4.24
CA PRO A 78 2.28 -24.08 5.55
C PRO A 78 2.74 -22.66 5.94
N GLU A 79 3.90 -22.22 5.48
CA GLU A 79 4.44 -20.87 5.69
C GLU A 79 3.54 -19.77 5.13
N GLY A 80 2.75 -20.09 4.10
CA GLY A 80 1.80 -19.19 3.44
C GLY A 80 0.51 -18.95 4.26
N LEU A 81 0.21 -19.79 5.26
CA LEU A 81 -1.00 -19.66 6.08
C LEU A 81 -1.00 -18.39 6.95
N ARG A 82 0.16 -17.75 7.12
CA ARG A 82 0.28 -16.48 7.86
C ARG A 82 -0.27 -15.27 7.10
N PHE A 83 -0.46 -15.39 5.78
CA PHE A 83 -0.92 -14.29 4.95
C PHE A 83 -2.44 -14.20 5.00
N PHE A 84 -2.94 -13.00 5.26
CA PHE A 84 -4.36 -12.74 5.48
C PHE A 84 -5.10 -12.54 4.14
N PRO A 85 -6.41 -12.83 4.10
CA PRO A 85 -7.10 -13.10 2.84
C PRO A 85 -7.49 -11.86 2.03
N LEU A 86 -7.59 -10.67 2.64
CA LEU A 86 -8.18 -9.52 1.93
C LEU A 86 -7.36 -9.11 0.70
N PHE A 87 -6.05 -9.02 0.84
CA PHE A 87 -5.18 -8.54 -0.24
C PHE A 87 -5.14 -9.52 -1.43
N PRO A 88 -4.96 -10.85 -1.24
CA PRO A 88 -5.16 -11.84 -2.31
C PRO A 88 -6.53 -11.78 -2.98
N LEU A 89 -7.61 -11.70 -2.18
CA LEU A 89 -8.97 -11.67 -2.73
C LEU A 89 -9.20 -10.43 -3.60
N LEU A 90 -8.67 -9.27 -3.20
CA LEU A 90 -8.70 -8.06 -4.03
C LEU A 90 -7.86 -8.24 -5.29
N GLY A 91 -6.66 -8.83 -5.19
CA GLY A 91 -5.83 -9.16 -6.36
C GLY A 91 -6.56 -10.03 -7.36
N ARG A 92 -7.23 -11.08 -6.89
CA ARG A 92 -8.06 -11.97 -7.72
C ARG A 92 -9.25 -11.24 -8.35
N ALA A 93 -9.93 -10.36 -7.62
CA ALA A 93 -11.05 -9.59 -8.17
C ALA A 93 -10.59 -8.60 -9.26
N VAL A 94 -9.46 -7.96 -9.05
CA VAL A 94 -8.87 -6.95 -9.95
C VAL A 94 -8.10 -7.59 -11.10
N SER A 95 -7.78 -8.89 -11.04
CA SER A 95 -7.04 -9.59 -12.11
C SER A 95 -7.76 -9.50 -13.46
N SER A 96 -9.09 -9.46 -13.47
CA SER A 96 -9.91 -9.26 -14.68
C SER A 96 -9.56 -7.98 -15.46
N VAL A 97 -9.22 -6.90 -14.75
CA VAL A 97 -8.83 -5.60 -15.35
C VAL A 97 -7.37 -5.61 -15.82
N THR A 98 -6.56 -6.55 -15.32
CA THR A 98 -5.14 -6.71 -15.65
C THR A 98 -4.90 -7.93 -16.55
N LEU A 99 -5.90 -8.31 -17.36
CA LEU A 99 -5.79 -9.41 -18.32
C LEU A 99 -5.48 -10.77 -17.67
N GLY A 100 -6.01 -11.00 -16.46
CA GLY A 100 -5.79 -12.22 -15.67
C GLY A 100 -4.48 -12.23 -14.86
N ARG A 101 -3.69 -11.14 -14.91
CA ARG A 101 -2.40 -11.05 -14.22
C ARG A 101 -2.53 -10.59 -12.77
N THR A 102 -2.64 -11.56 -11.87
CA THR A 102 -2.78 -11.32 -10.43
C THR A 102 -1.59 -10.55 -9.84
N ASP A 103 -0.38 -10.82 -10.31
CA ASP A 103 0.84 -10.09 -9.94
C ASP A 103 0.71 -8.58 -10.22
N VAL A 104 0.26 -8.22 -11.42
CA VAL A 104 0.03 -6.84 -11.84
C VAL A 104 -1.12 -6.21 -11.04
N ALA A 105 -2.19 -6.97 -10.77
CA ALA A 105 -3.31 -6.50 -9.96
C ALA A 105 -2.86 -6.11 -8.54
N LEU A 106 -2.04 -6.95 -7.89
CA LEU A 106 -1.54 -6.69 -6.53
C LEU A 106 -0.64 -5.44 -6.50
N ILE A 107 0.28 -5.31 -7.47
CA ILE A 107 1.14 -4.11 -7.59
C ILE A 107 0.28 -2.86 -7.83
N LEU A 108 -0.74 -2.95 -8.69
CA LEU A 108 -1.65 -1.85 -8.99
C LEU A 108 -2.41 -1.40 -7.73
N ILE A 109 -3.00 -2.36 -7.00
CA ILE A 109 -3.70 -2.09 -5.73
C ILE A 109 -2.76 -1.41 -4.75
N ALA A 110 -1.54 -1.92 -4.57
CA ALA A 110 -0.57 -1.34 -3.63
C ALA A 110 -0.18 0.10 -3.98
N ASN A 111 0.02 0.38 -5.28
CA ASN A 111 0.38 1.72 -5.75
C ASN A 111 -0.78 2.72 -5.66
N ILE A 112 -2.00 2.28 -5.95
CA ILE A 112 -3.20 3.10 -5.75
C ILE A 112 -3.41 3.38 -4.25
N ALA A 113 -3.34 2.33 -3.42
CA ALA A 113 -3.51 2.46 -1.96
C ALA A 113 -2.45 3.38 -1.34
N SER A 114 -1.19 3.29 -1.76
CA SER A 114 -0.13 4.15 -1.23
C SER A 114 -0.26 5.62 -1.68
N LEU A 115 -0.81 5.90 -2.86
CA LEU A 115 -1.14 7.26 -3.27
C LEU A 115 -2.24 7.84 -2.38
N PHE A 116 -3.31 7.07 -2.15
CA PHE A 116 -4.37 7.46 -1.22
C PHE A 116 -3.88 7.56 0.22
N LEU A 117 -2.93 6.72 0.63
CA LEU A 117 -2.28 6.81 1.95
C LEU A 117 -1.56 8.15 2.11
N ALA A 118 -0.80 8.59 1.11
CA ALA A 118 -0.12 9.89 1.14
C ALA A 118 -1.13 11.05 1.30
N ILE A 119 -2.26 11.00 0.56
CA ILE A 119 -3.35 11.97 0.70
C ILE A 119 -3.97 11.90 2.11
N ALA A 120 -4.23 10.70 2.62
CA ALA A 120 -4.84 10.49 3.93
C ALA A 120 -3.94 11.00 5.07
N ILE A 121 -2.63 10.72 5.02
CA ILE A 121 -1.64 11.25 5.96
C ILE A 121 -1.62 12.77 5.92
N ARG A 122 -1.54 13.37 4.73
CA ARG A 122 -1.57 14.83 4.58
C ARG A 122 -2.80 15.43 5.25
N ARG A 123 -3.98 14.89 4.95
CA ARG A 123 -5.25 15.37 5.51
C ARG A 123 -5.34 15.17 7.01
N LEU A 124 -4.89 14.03 7.53
CA LEU A 124 -4.89 13.75 8.95
C LEU A 124 -3.98 14.73 9.70
N VAL A 125 -2.78 15.03 9.18
CA VAL A 125 -1.87 15.98 9.81
C VAL A 125 -2.43 17.41 9.78
N ILE A 126 -3.05 17.83 8.66
CA ILE A 126 -3.73 19.14 8.60
C ILE A 126 -4.87 19.19 9.62
N PHE A 127 -5.66 18.10 9.73
CA PHE A 127 -6.77 18.02 10.68
C PHE A 127 -6.31 18.10 12.15
N GLU A 128 -5.22 17.39 12.50
CA GLU A 128 -4.74 17.32 13.90
C GLU A 128 -3.87 18.52 14.30
N ARG A 129 -3.15 19.14 13.36
CA ARG A 129 -2.11 20.13 13.66
C ARG A 129 -2.30 21.49 12.98
N GLY A 130 -3.20 21.60 12.01
CA GLY A 130 -3.47 22.85 11.29
C GLY A 130 -2.35 23.36 10.38
N SER A 131 -1.20 22.68 10.28
CA SER A 131 -0.06 23.11 9.45
C SER A 131 0.07 22.28 8.18
N LYS A 132 0.07 22.97 7.03
CA LYS A 132 0.29 22.36 5.71
C LYS A 132 1.74 21.98 5.49
N GLU A 133 2.66 22.73 6.08
CA GLU A 133 4.11 22.51 6.00
C GLU A 133 4.47 21.22 6.72
N LEU A 134 3.92 21.01 7.93
CA LEU A 134 4.10 19.76 8.66
C LEU A 134 3.49 18.57 7.92
N ALA A 135 2.31 18.76 7.31
CA ALA A 135 1.65 17.73 6.51
C ALA A 135 2.49 17.33 5.29
N ASN A 136 3.09 18.31 4.59
CA ASN A 136 4.00 18.05 3.48
C ASN A 136 5.24 17.26 3.91
N ARG A 137 5.85 17.63 5.04
CA ARG A 137 6.98 16.88 5.60
C ARG A 137 6.59 15.45 5.96
N ALA A 138 5.42 15.24 6.56
CA ALA A 138 4.94 13.90 6.90
C ALA A 138 4.76 13.01 5.66
N VAL A 139 4.22 13.56 4.56
CA VAL A 139 4.12 12.84 3.29
C VAL A 139 5.49 12.44 2.76
N TRP A 140 6.45 13.36 2.73
CA TRP A 140 7.82 13.05 2.31
C TRP A 140 8.46 11.96 3.16
N ILE A 141 8.29 12.01 4.48
CA ILE A 141 8.80 10.98 5.39
C ILE A 141 8.18 9.60 5.08
N VAL A 142 6.86 9.53 4.93
CA VAL A 142 6.17 8.26 4.59
C VAL A 142 6.54 7.75 3.20
N CYS A 143 6.87 8.63 2.27
CA CYS A 143 7.29 8.25 0.93
C CYS A 143 8.77 7.83 0.88
N LEU A 144 9.65 8.43 1.69
CA LEU A 144 11.11 8.25 1.57
C LEU A 144 11.75 7.48 2.74
N PHE A 145 10.99 7.01 3.72
CA PHE A 145 11.59 6.17 4.77
C PHE A 145 12.23 4.91 4.17
N PRO A 146 13.30 4.35 4.78
CA PRO A 146 14.07 3.26 4.17
C PRO A 146 13.23 2.05 3.73
N GLY A 147 12.15 1.75 4.45
CA GLY A 147 11.24 0.65 4.13
C GLY A 147 10.12 0.98 3.15
N ALA A 148 10.11 2.17 2.52
CA ALA A 148 8.99 2.61 1.67
C ALA A 148 8.74 1.74 0.43
N PHE A 149 9.68 0.86 0.06
CA PHE A 149 9.50 -0.06 -1.06
C PHE A 149 8.29 -0.99 -0.89
N VAL A 150 7.95 -1.38 0.35
CA VAL A 150 6.76 -2.19 0.66
C VAL A 150 5.44 -1.49 0.29
N LEU A 151 5.46 -0.16 0.10
CA LEU A 151 4.32 0.61 -0.35
C LEU A 151 4.14 0.61 -1.88
N ALA A 152 5.14 0.13 -2.62
CA ALA A 152 5.13 0.08 -4.08
C ALA A 152 5.13 -1.35 -4.64
N TRP A 153 5.66 -2.31 -3.88
CA TRP A 153 5.65 -3.73 -4.22
C TRP A 153 4.24 -4.31 -4.05
N GLY A 154 4.01 -5.50 -4.62
CA GLY A 154 2.74 -6.23 -4.51
C GLY A 154 2.47 -6.79 -3.12
N TYR A 155 2.53 -5.94 -2.09
CA TYR A 155 2.32 -6.27 -0.68
C TYR A 155 1.14 -5.48 -0.08
N ALA A 156 0.60 -5.99 1.04
CA ALA A 156 -0.60 -5.46 1.67
C ALA A 156 -0.40 -4.18 2.52
N GLU A 157 0.84 -3.74 2.76
CA GLU A 157 1.22 -2.69 3.71
C GLU A 157 0.55 -1.36 3.38
N SER A 158 0.51 -0.99 2.11
CA SER A 158 -0.10 0.26 1.65
C SER A 158 -1.61 0.30 1.90
N LEU A 159 -2.31 -0.81 1.63
CA LEU A 159 -3.74 -0.96 1.90
C LEU A 159 -4.02 -0.94 3.41
N TRP A 160 -3.23 -1.69 4.18
CA TRP A 160 -3.36 -1.76 5.64
C TRP A 160 -3.14 -0.39 6.29
N LEU A 161 -2.08 0.32 5.92
CA LEU A 161 -1.79 1.66 6.43
C LEU A 161 -2.86 2.67 6.04
N LEU A 162 -3.35 2.63 4.79
CA LEU A 162 -4.43 3.51 4.35
C LEU A 162 -5.68 3.31 5.21
N ALA A 163 -6.07 2.05 5.42
CA ALA A 163 -7.22 1.73 6.25
C ALA A 163 -7.01 2.15 7.71
N ALA A 164 -5.83 1.95 8.28
CA ALA A 164 -5.52 2.37 9.65
C ALA A 164 -5.60 3.90 9.82
N VAL A 165 -4.98 4.67 8.92
CA VAL A 165 -5.01 6.15 8.93
C VAL A 165 -6.43 6.68 8.77
N PHE A 166 -7.18 6.11 7.81
CA PHE A 166 -8.59 6.46 7.61
C PHE A 166 -9.45 6.08 8.82
N GLY A 167 -9.18 4.93 9.43
CA GLY A 167 -9.85 4.47 10.64
C GLY A 167 -9.64 5.40 11.82
N PHE A 168 -8.41 5.85 12.08
CA PHE A 168 -8.13 6.85 13.12
C PHE A 168 -8.87 8.17 12.86
N TRP A 169 -8.86 8.64 11.62
CA TRP A 169 -9.65 9.82 11.24
C TRP A 169 -11.16 9.62 11.49
N ALA A 170 -11.70 8.45 11.16
CA ALA A 170 -13.10 8.11 11.39
C ALA A 170 -13.45 8.08 12.89
N ILE A 171 -12.57 7.52 13.72
CA ILE A 171 -12.72 7.52 15.19
C ILE A 171 -12.73 8.95 15.73
N ARG A 172 -11.76 9.78 15.33
CA ARG A 172 -11.65 11.18 15.77
C ARG A 172 -12.86 12.02 15.37
N THR A 173 -13.47 11.71 14.23
CA THR A 173 -14.68 12.39 13.74
C THR A 173 -15.99 11.73 14.21
N ARG A 174 -15.92 10.75 15.13
CA ARG A 174 -17.06 9.97 15.66
C ARG A 174 -17.90 9.28 14.58
N ARG A 175 -17.28 8.93 13.46
CA ARG A 175 -17.91 8.21 12.34
C ARG A 175 -17.72 6.71 12.50
N TRP A 176 -18.37 6.15 13.52
CA TRP A 176 -18.16 4.77 13.96
C TRP A 176 -18.34 3.71 12.88
N GLY A 177 -19.32 3.88 11.98
CA GLY A 177 -19.50 2.94 10.85
C GLY A 177 -18.27 2.86 9.94
N TRP A 178 -17.63 3.99 9.65
CA TRP A 178 -16.38 4.04 8.87
C TRP A 178 -15.19 3.50 9.66
N ALA A 179 -15.16 3.72 10.97
CA ALA A 179 -14.13 3.15 11.84
C ALA A 179 -14.20 1.61 11.89
N ILE A 180 -15.41 1.04 11.97
CA ILE A 180 -15.63 -0.42 11.93
C ILE A 180 -15.20 -0.97 10.57
N ALA A 181 -15.63 -0.36 9.47
CA ALA A 181 -15.24 -0.79 8.13
C ALA A 181 -13.71 -0.77 7.95
N ALA A 182 -13.04 0.29 8.41
CA ALA A 182 -11.59 0.39 8.41
C ALA A 182 -10.93 -0.70 9.27
N GLY A 183 -11.46 -0.95 10.48
CA GLY A 183 -10.98 -1.99 11.37
C GLY A 183 -11.09 -3.40 10.76
N LEU A 184 -12.16 -3.69 10.04
CA LEU A 184 -12.30 -4.95 9.28
C LEU A 184 -11.24 -5.06 8.19
N ILE A 185 -11.02 -4.00 7.39
CA ILE A 185 -9.99 -4.00 6.35
C ILE A 185 -8.60 -4.23 6.95
N VAL A 186 -8.28 -3.54 8.05
CA VAL A 186 -7.03 -3.69 8.79
C VAL A 186 -6.88 -5.12 9.30
N GLY A 187 -7.91 -5.66 9.97
CA GLY A 187 -7.93 -7.01 10.53
C GLY A 187 -7.79 -8.11 9.48
N PHE A 188 -8.42 -7.98 8.32
CA PHE A 188 -8.32 -8.95 7.22
C PHE A 188 -7.11 -8.74 6.30
N SER A 189 -6.30 -7.71 6.51
CA SER A 189 -5.08 -7.48 5.73
C SER A 189 -3.82 -8.06 6.40
N ARG A 190 -3.73 -8.01 7.74
CA ARG A 190 -2.54 -8.45 8.50
C ARG A 190 -2.89 -8.84 9.94
N PRO A 191 -2.10 -9.74 10.58
CA PRO A 191 -2.30 -10.13 11.99
C PRO A 191 -2.17 -8.95 12.97
N LEU A 192 -1.35 -7.94 12.63
CA LEU A 192 -1.23 -6.71 13.40
C LEU A 192 -2.52 -5.88 13.45
N GLY A 193 -3.54 -6.21 12.66
CA GLY A 193 -4.82 -5.51 12.70
C GLY A 193 -5.58 -5.65 14.01
N ILE A 194 -5.27 -6.67 14.82
CA ILE A 194 -5.81 -6.79 16.19
C ILE A 194 -5.42 -5.58 17.05
N ALA A 195 -4.22 -5.02 16.85
CA ALA A 195 -3.76 -3.84 17.59
C ALA A 195 -4.59 -2.58 17.28
N PHE A 196 -5.27 -2.53 16.13
CA PHE A 196 -6.18 -1.42 15.80
C PHE A 196 -7.43 -1.40 16.67
N ALA A 197 -7.83 -2.55 17.21
CA ALA A 197 -8.97 -2.70 18.12
C ALA A 197 -8.57 -2.60 19.60
N ALA A 198 -7.27 -2.44 19.91
CA ALA A 198 -6.80 -2.29 21.28
C ALA A 198 -7.22 -0.92 21.85
N PRO A 199 -7.71 -0.87 23.11
CA PRO A 199 -8.18 0.36 23.76
C PRO A 199 -7.06 1.36 24.07
#